data_AF-A0A6A3B820-F1
#
_entry.id   AF-A0A6A3B820-F1
#
_cell.length_a   1.000
_cell.length_b   1.000
_cell.length_c   1.000
_cell.angle_alpha   90.00
_cell.angle_beta   90.00
_cell.angle_gamma   90.00
#
_symmetry.space_group_name_H-M   'P 1'
#
loop_
_entity.id
_entity.type
_entity.pdbx_description
1 polymer ?
#
loop_
_entity_poly.entity_id
_entity_poly.type
_entity_poly.pdbx_seq_one_letter_code
_entity_poly.pdbx_strand_id
1 'polypeptide(L)'
;MQLLLFPFPIITTILFPSFFLLLSLVLLLLLSTHQWRHHLKGKLLPPGSMGWPYIGETLKLYTQNPNSFFANRQKRYGDIFKTHILGCPCVMISSPEAARIVLVTQAHLFKPTYPPSKEKMIGPEALFFHQGAYHSRLKKLVQASLLPSAIRGSVSEIEQIVFRFLPTWENTTINTLQEMKRYAFDVAMISAFGHKRDNEINGIKQLYQCLEKGYNSMPIDLPGTPFHKAMKARKQLNETLRRLIQERRENDKPGGGLLGNLLGAKIHKVDQLSDSQIADNVIGVIFAAHDTTASVLTWVLKYLHDNGDLLEAVTREQEDIQRK
;
A
#
# COMPACT_ATOMS: atom_id res chain seq x y z
N MET A 1 62.58 -1.72 20.59
CA MET A 1 61.59 -0.81 21.20
C MET A 1 61.47 0.42 20.28
N GLN A 2 60.57 0.37 19.30
CA GLN A 2 60.27 1.49 18.38
C GLN A 2 58.79 1.83 18.55
N LEU A 3 58.53 3.01 19.14
CA LEU A 3 57.20 3.59 19.29
C LEU A 3 56.90 4.43 18.04
N LEU A 4 55.88 4.03 17.29
CA LEU A 4 55.33 4.78 16.16
C LEU A 4 54.67 6.08 16.67
N LEU A 5 55.36 7.20 16.52
CA LEU A 5 54.81 8.55 16.71
C LEU A 5 54.00 8.94 15.46
N PHE A 6 52.67 8.96 15.58
CA PHE A 6 51.82 9.60 14.57
C PHE A 6 52.02 11.13 14.59
N PRO A 7 52.05 11.80 13.43
CA PRO A 7 52.34 13.23 13.36
C PRO A 7 51.14 14.06 13.84
N PHE A 8 51.37 14.86 14.89
CA PHE A 8 50.44 15.82 15.50
C PHE A 8 49.67 16.77 14.54
N PRO A 9 50.20 17.24 13.38
CA PRO A 9 49.48 18.21 12.53
C PRO A 9 48.32 17.66 11.68
N ILE A 10 48.18 16.34 11.55
CA ILE A 10 47.08 15.74 10.75
C ILE A 10 45.78 15.71 11.56
N ILE A 11 45.89 15.57 12.89
CA ILE A 11 44.75 15.49 13.80
C ILE A 11 44.06 16.86 13.90
N THR A 12 44.81 17.96 13.97
CA THR A 12 44.25 19.32 14.08
C THR A 12 43.63 19.84 12.79
N THR A 13 44.20 19.49 11.63
CA THR A 13 43.71 19.95 10.31
C THR A 13 42.39 19.30 9.89
N ILE A 14 42.05 18.11 10.41
CA ILE A 14 40.79 17.40 10.12
C ILE A 14 39.74 17.66 11.21
N LEU A 15 40.13 17.70 12.49
CA LEU A 15 39.19 17.89 13.61
C LEU A 15 38.59 19.29 13.66
N PHE A 16 39.34 20.31 13.25
CA PHE A 16 38.86 21.70 13.29
C PHE A 16 37.73 21.96 12.27
N PRO A 17 37.87 21.68 10.96
CA PRO A 17 36.78 21.88 10.00
C PRO A 17 35.59 20.96 10.25
N SER A 18 35.81 19.74 10.75
CA SER A 18 34.70 18.84 11.12
C SER A 18 33.89 19.37 12.32
N PHE A 19 34.53 20.02 13.29
CA PHE A 19 33.83 20.70 14.38
C PHE A 19 32.95 21.87 13.90
N PHE A 20 33.45 22.73 12.99
CA PHE A 20 32.64 23.83 12.43
C PHE A 20 31.52 23.33 11.51
N LEU A 21 31.74 22.25 10.76
CA LEU A 21 30.68 21.58 10.00
C LEU A 21 29.61 20.99 10.93
N LEU A 22 30.00 20.37 12.04
CA LEU A 22 29.05 19.87 13.04
C LEU A 22 28.27 21.03 13.69
N LEU A 23 28.96 22.10 14.10
CA LEU A 23 28.36 23.26 14.73
C LEU A 23 27.39 23.99 13.79
N SER A 24 27.77 24.16 12.52
CA SER A 24 26.88 24.76 11.51
C SER A 24 25.67 23.87 11.21
N LEU A 25 25.84 22.55 11.14
CA LEU A 25 24.73 21.61 11.02
C LEU A 25 23.79 21.69 12.22
N VAL A 26 24.33 21.77 13.45
CA VAL A 26 23.55 21.94 14.69
C VAL A 26 22.80 23.27 14.69
N LEU A 27 23.44 24.37 14.30
CA LEU A 27 22.80 25.69 14.18
C LEU A 27 21.69 25.69 13.13
N LEU A 28 21.92 25.09 11.96
CA LEU A 28 20.91 24.94 10.91
C LEU A 28 19.72 24.10 11.38
N LEU A 29 19.98 23.00 12.10
CA LEU A 29 18.94 22.19 12.72
C LEU A 29 18.15 22.99 13.76
N LEU A 30 18.82 23.74 14.64
CA LEU A 30 18.17 24.58 15.65
C LEU A 30 17.32 25.67 15.01
N LEU A 31 17.84 26.38 14.00
CA LEU A 31 17.10 27.41 13.27
C LEU A 31 15.91 26.83 12.52
N SER A 32 16.07 25.67 11.87
CA SER A 32 14.97 24.93 11.23
C SER A 32 13.91 24.51 12.25
N THR A 33 14.31 23.99 13.42
CA THR A 33 13.37 23.63 14.50
C THR A 33 12.62 24.86 15.04
N HIS A 34 13.31 26.00 15.16
CA HIS A 34 12.75 27.24 15.66
C HIS A 34 11.75 27.82 14.67
N GLN A 35 12.13 27.93 13.39
CA GLN A 35 11.24 28.37 12.31
C GLN A 35 10.01 27.47 12.20
N TRP A 36 10.20 26.14 12.25
CA TRP A 36 9.10 25.19 12.18
C TRP A 36 8.14 25.31 13.36
N ARG A 37 8.65 25.48 14.59
CA ARG A 37 7.81 25.74 15.78
C ARG A 37 7.10 27.08 15.71
N HIS A 38 7.78 28.11 15.18
CA HIS A 38 7.20 29.44 15.03
C HIS A 38 6.07 29.46 13.99
N HIS A 39 6.22 28.71 12.90
CA HIS A 39 5.19 28.59 11.87
C HIS A 39 3.86 27.99 12.38
N LEU A 40 3.91 27.29 13.52
CA LEU A 40 2.78 26.66 14.19
C LEU A 40 2.17 27.52 15.31
N LYS A 41 2.83 28.61 15.74
CA LYS A 41 2.28 29.54 16.74
C LYS A 41 1.20 30.43 16.09
N GLY A 42 0.05 30.59 16.77
CA GLY A 42 -1.04 31.48 16.33
C GLY A 42 -2.22 30.80 15.62
N LYS A 43 -2.17 29.48 15.39
CA LYS A 43 -3.30 28.70 14.87
C LYS A 43 -3.93 27.86 15.99
N LEU A 44 -5.25 27.89 16.14
CA LEU A 44 -6.02 26.99 16.99
C LEU A 44 -5.91 25.57 16.41
N LEU A 45 -4.87 24.84 16.78
CA LEU A 45 -4.63 23.46 16.36
C LEU A 45 -4.98 22.50 17.50
N PRO A 46 -5.42 21.26 17.20
CA PRO A 46 -5.59 20.22 18.21
C PRO A 46 -4.32 20.02 19.07
N PRO A 47 -4.47 19.54 20.32
CA PRO A 47 -3.33 19.15 21.14
C PRO A 47 -2.50 18.05 20.44
N GLY A 48 -1.24 17.88 20.82
CA GLY A 48 -0.40 16.80 20.27
C GLY A 48 1.03 17.22 19.98
N SER A 49 1.85 16.25 19.58
CA SER A 49 3.29 16.44 19.36
C SER A 49 3.66 16.23 17.91
N MET A 50 4.36 17.20 17.32
CA MET A 50 4.91 17.05 15.97
C MET A 50 6.22 16.26 15.94
N GLY A 51 6.75 15.83 17.09
CA GLY A 51 7.98 15.03 17.15
C GLY A 51 9.23 15.76 16.64
N TRP A 52 10.13 15.01 16.02
CA TRP A 52 11.40 15.53 15.48
C TRP A 52 11.16 16.33 14.18
N PRO A 53 12.01 17.32 13.86
CA PRO A 53 11.94 18.01 12.57
C PRO A 53 11.98 17.02 11.40
N TYR A 54 11.13 17.23 10.40
CA TYR A 54 10.99 16.43 9.16
C TYR A 54 10.55 14.97 9.33
N ILE A 55 11.04 14.24 10.34
CA ILE A 55 10.73 12.82 10.58
C ILE A 55 9.49 12.66 11.47
N GLY A 56 9.25 13.63 12.34
CA GLY A 56 8.15 13.62 13.29
C GLY A 56 8.26 12.51 14.32
N GLU A 57 7.18 11.74 14.48
CA GLU A 57 7.06 10.58 15.34
C GLU A 57 7.14 9.25 14.55
N THR A 58 7.48 9.31 13.26
CA THR A 58 7.52 8.14 12.35
C THR A 58 8.36 6.99 12.89
N LEU A 59 9.54 7.28 13.47
CA LEU A 59 10.38 6.24 14.05
C LEU A 59 9.69 5.54 15.22
N LYS A 60 9.01 6.28 16.10
CA LYS A 60 8.24 5.69 17.20
C LYS A 60 7.07 4.86 16.69
N LEU A 61 6.42 5.27 15.60
CA LEU A 61 5.35 4.48 14.98
C LEU A 61 5.85 3.12 14.50
N TYR A 62 7.07 3.05 13.95
CA TYR A 62 7.65 1.80 13.45
C TYR A 62 8.34 0.95 14.52
N THR A 63 8.90 1.56 15.56
CA THR A 63 9.62 0.83 16.62
C THR A 63 8.71 0.41 17.77
N GLN A 64 7.53 1.02 17.92
CA GLN A 64 6.54 0.65 18.91
C GLN A 64 5.41 -0.17 18.26
N ASN A 65 4.68 -0.93 19.07
CA ASN A 65 3.41 -1.48 18.64
C ASN A 65 2.47 -0.33 18.20
N PRO A 66 1.95 -0.31 16.96
CA PRO A 66 1.11 0.78 16.46
C PRO A 66 -0.14 1.04 17.31
N ASN A 67 -0.76 -0.01 17.86
CA ASN A 67 -1.93 0.14 18.73
C ASN A 67 -1.55 0.88 20.01
N SER A 68 -0.40 0.56 20.60
CA SER A 68 0.13 1.28 21.76
C SER A 68 0.50 2.72 21.41
N PHE A 69 1.08 2.95 20.24
CA PHE A 69 1.42 4.29 19.77
C PHE A 69 0.18 5.20 19.72
N PHE A 70 -0.92 4.72 19.14
CA PHE A 70 -2.16 5.50 19.02
C PHE A 70 -2.90 5.60 20.36
N ALA A 71 -3.08 4.50 21.08
CA ALA A 71 -3.79 4.48 22.37
C ALA A 71 -3.15 5.43 23.41
N ASN A 72 -1.82 5.46 23.49
CA ASN A 72 -1.12 6.36 24.41
C ASN A 72 -1.32 7.84 24.06
N ARG A 73 -1.45 8.18 22.78
CA ARG A 73 -1.70 9.55 22.31
C ARG A 73 -3.14 9.95 22.52
N GLN A 74 -4.08 9.05 22.24
CA GLN A 74 -5.49 9.25 22.54
C GLN A 74 -5.70 9.48 24.05
N LYS A 75 -5.10 8.65 24.90
CA LYS A 75 -5.14 8.83 26.37
C LYS A 75 -4.58 10.18 26.83
N ARG A 76 -3.55 10.70 26.15
CA ARG A 76 -2.84 11.93 26.55
C ARG A 76 -3.47 13.20 25.98
N TYR A 77 -3.97 13.16 24.75
CA TYR A 77 -4.37 14.33 23.98
C TYR A 77 -5.87 14.33 23.63
N GLY A 78 -6.59 13.25 23.90
CA GLY A 78 -8.00 13.08 23.53
C GLY A 78 -8.17 12.50 22.12
N ASP A 79 -9.42 12.45 21.68
CA ASP A 79 -9.83 11.80 20.42
C ASP A 79 -9.43 12.55 19.14
N ILE A 80 -8.94 13.79 19.29
CA ILE A 80 -8.48 14.61 18.18
C ILE A 80 -7.13 15.21 18.56
N PHE A 81 -6.07 14.77 17.87
CA PHE A 81 -4.72 15.23 18.16
C PHE A 81 -3.85 15.38 16.92
N LYS A 82 -2.92 16.34 16.94
CA LYS A 82 -1.93 16.50 15.88
C LYS A 82 -0.71 15.60 16.09
N THR A 83 -0.16 15.09 14.99
CA THR A 83 1.14 14.41 14.96
C THR A 83 1.83 14.65 13.62
N HIS A 84 3.02 14.10 13.46
CA HIS A 84 3.77 14.12 12.22
C HIS A 84 4.29 12.70 11.98
N ILE A 85 3.72 11.98 11.02
CA ILE A 85 4.12 10.60 10.71
C ILE A 85 4.25 10.45 9.20
N LEU A 86 5.15 9.56 8.78
CA LEU A 86 5.40 9.24 7.37
C LEU A 86 5.74 10.48 6.51
N GLY A 87 6.37 11.49 7.11
CA GLY A 87 6.73 12.76 6.45
C GLY A 87 5.56 13.74 6.27
N CYS A 88 4.40 13.49 6.88
CA CYS A 88 3.22 14.33 6.76
C CYS A 88 2.72 14.84 8.12
N PRO A 89 2.67 16.17 8.34
CA PRO A 89 1.87 16.78 9.40
C PRO A 89 0.40 16.35 9.26
N CYS A 90 -0.18 15.78 10.31
CA CYS A 90 -1.55 15.26 10.27
C CYS A 90 -2.29 15.46 11.59
N VAL A 91 -3.61 15.38 11.51
CA VAL A 91 -4.52 15.33 12.65
C VAL A 91 -5.15 13.94 12.66
N MET A 92 -5.00 13.23 13.77
CA MET A 92 -5.64 11.95 14.01
C MET A 92 -6.99 12.17 14.67
N ILE A 93 -7.99 11.43 14.20
CA ILE A 93 -9.38 11.52 14.63
C ILE A 93 -9.86 10.12 14.99
N SER A 94 -10.31 9.93 16.23
CA SER A 94 -10.97 8.70 16.72
C SER A 94 -12.40 8.92 17.19
N SER A 95 -12.88 10.17 17.24
CA SER A 95 -14.28 10.49 17.57
C SER A 95 -15.19 10.15 16.37
N PRO A 96 -16.30 9.40 16.57
CA PRO A 96 -17.29 9.13 15.53
C PRO A 96 -17.89 10.41 14.93
N GLU A 97 -18.15 11.42 15.76
CA GLU A 97 -18.73 12.70 15.34
C GLU A 97 -17.78 13.44 14.40
N ALA A 98 -16.50 13.53 14.77
CA ALA A 98 -15.48 14.15 13.95
C ALA A 98 -15.18 13.35 12.67
N ALA A 99 -15.16 12.01 12.75
CA ALA A 99 -15.02 11.15 11.58
C ALA A 99 -16.19 11.34 10.60
N ARG A 100 -17.43 11.50 11.09
CA ARG A 100 -18.61 11.80 10.26
C ARG A 100 -18.46 13.15 9.55
N ILE A 101 -17.85 14.15 10.19
CA ILE A 101 -17.57 15.43 9.54
C ILE A 101 -16.64 15.23 8.35
N VAL A 102 -15.52 14.54 8.56
CA VAL A 102 -14.49 14.33 7.52
C VAL A 102 -14.97 13.42 6.39
N LEU A 103 -15.68 12.34 6.71
CA LEU A 103 -16.01 11.29 5.74
C LEU A 103 -17.39 11.46 5.09
N VAL A 104 -18.28 12.26 5.69
CA VAL A 104 -19.68 12.36 5.25
C VAL A 104 -20.12 13.82 5.07
N THR A 105 -20.30 14.57 6.15
CA THR A 105 -21.02 15.85 6.07
C THR A 105 -20.22 16.98 5.43
N GLN A 106 -18.90 16.95 5.55
CA GLN A 106 -17.97 17.92 4.96
C GLN A 106 -16.92 17.24 4.09
N ALA A 107 -17.22 16.06 3.55
CA ALA A 107 -16.27 15.26 2.77
C ALA A 107 -15.67 16.01 1.57
N HIS A 108 -16.41 16.95 0.98
CA HIS A 108 -15.94 17.79 -0.13
C HIS A 108 -14.79 18.74 0.23
N LEU A 109 -14.53 18.99 1.52
CA LEU A 109 -13.39 19.75 2.01
C LEU A 109 -12.10 18.91 2.11
N PHE A 110 -12.22 17.59 2.00
CA PHE A 110 -11.12 16.65 2.18
C PHE A 110 -10.82 15.93 0.87
N LYS A 111 -9.53 15.66 0.65
CA LYS A 111 -9.09 14.81 -0.45
C LYS A 111 -8.19 13.70 0.08
N PRO A 112 -8.27 12.48 -0.48
CA PRO A 112 -7.29 11.45 -0.19
C PRO A 112 -5.89 11.99 -0.42
N THR A 113 -5.01 11.83 0.56
CA THR A 113 -3.61 12.26 0.46
C THR A 113 -2.75 11.10 0.91
N TYR A 114 -1.72 10.81 0.12
CA TYR A 114 -0.78 9.73 0.37
C TYR A 114 0.65 10.27 0.34
N PRO A 115 1.60 9.62 1.02
CA PRO A 115 3.00 9.99 0.88
C PRO A 115 3.42 9.89 -0.60
N PRO A 116 4.16 10.87 -1.16
CA PRO A 116 4.55 10.87 -2.57
C PRO A 116 5.27 9.60 -3.04
N SER A 117 5.95 8.92 -2.12
CA SER A 117 6.61 7.63 -2.39
C SER A 117 5.63 6.51 -2.70
N LYS A 118 4.47 6.48 -2.04
CA LYS A 118 3.41 5.49 -2.27
C LYS A 118 2.72 5.76 -3.62
N GLU A 119 2.47 7.03 -3.92
CA GLU A 119 1.90 7.46 -5.20
C GLU A 119 2.80 7.07 -6.37
N LYS A 120 4.12 7.35 -6.30
CA LYS A 120 5.09 6.93 -7.31
C LYS A 120 5.15 5.41 -7.49
N MET A 121 4.96 4.65 -6.42
CA MET A 121 5.08 3.20 -6.45
C MET A 121 3.86 2.51 -7.07
N ILE A 122 2.65 2.96 -6.71
CA ILE A 122 1.42 2.43 -7.29
C ILE A 122 1.22 3.00 -8.70
N GLY A 123 1.36 4.31 -8.84
CA GLY A 123 1.21 5.03 -10.11
C GLY A 123 0.37 6.29 -9.93
N PRO A 124 0.80 7.45 -10.47
CA PRO A 124 0.10 8.72 -10.29
C PRO A 124 -1.29 8.73 -10.90
N GLU A 125 -1.62 7.85 -11.86
CA GLU A 125 -2.95 7.80 -12.48
C GLU A 125 -3.93 6.88 -11.74
N ALA A 126 -3.47 6.15 -10.71
CA ALA A 126 -4.30 5.21 -9.98
C ALA A 126 -5.41 5.92 -9.20
N LEU A 127 -6.63 5.40 -9.24
CA LEU A 127 -7.82 6.09 -8.73
C LEU A 127 -7.72 6.56 -7.27
N PHE A 128 -6.91 5.88 -6.45
CA PHE A 128 -6.72 6.14 -5.03
C PHE A 128 -6.26 7.57 -4.75
N PHE A 129 -5.54 8.17 -5.69
CA PHE A 129 -4.91 9.49 -5.54
C PHE A 129 -5.75 10.62 -6.11
N HIS A 130 -6.94 10.32 -6.64
CA HIS A 130 -7.75 11.26 -7.40
C HIS A 130 -9.12 11.52 -6.78
N GLN A 131 -9.76 12.59 -7.24
CA GLN A 131 -11.10 12.99 -6.84
C GLN A 131 -11.90 13.57 -8.03
N GLY A 132 -13.16 13.94 -7.80
CA GLY A 132 -14.00 14.59 -8.80
C GLY A 132 -14.39 13.67 -9.96
N ALA A 133 -14.50 14.26 -11.16
CA ALA A 133 -15.01 13.57 -12.34
C ALA A 133 -14.14 12.38 -12.77
N TYR A 134 -12.81 12.55 -12.75
CA TYR A 134 -11.87 11.49 -13.11
C TYR A 134 -11.98 10.27 -12.18
N HIS A 135 -11.92 10.49 -10.86
CA HIS A 135 -12.13 9.43 -9.88
C HIS A 135 -13.51 8.77 -10.02
N SER A 136 -14.57 9.57 -10.17
CA SER A 136 -15.93 9.04 -10.29
C SER A 136 -16.09 8.13 -11.51
N ARG A 137 -15.45 8.49 -12.62
CA ARG A 137 -15.41 7.70 -13.85
C ARG A 137 -14.65 6.38 -13.65
N LEU A 138 -13.42 6.43 -13.17
CA LEU A 138 -12.63 5.22 -12.93
C LEU A 138 -13.27 4.30 -11.89
N LYS A 139 -13.82 4.85 -10.82
CA LYS A 139 -14.54 4.09 -9.79
C LYS A 139 -15.69 3.29 -10.40
N LYS A 140 -16.48 3.88 -11.31
CA LYS A 140 -17.56 3.15 -12.00
C LYS A 140 -17.02 1.97 -12.82
N LEU A 141 -15.90 2.16 -13.53
CA LEU A 141 -15.29 1.10 -14.33
C LEU A 141 -14.73 -0.04 -13.48
N VAL A 142 -14.05 0.29 -12.37
CA VAL A 142 -13.56 -0.69 -11.39
C VAL A 142 -14.72 -1.42 -10.71
N GLN A 143 -15.79 -0.72 -10.32
CA GLN A 143 -16.96 -1.35 -9.75
C GLN A 143 -17.65 -2.29 -10.75
N ALA A 144 -17.68 -1.94 -12.03
CA ALA A 144 -18.23 -2.80 -13.07
C ALA A 144 -17.48 -4.15 -13.17
N SER A 145 -16.17 -4.20 -12.90
CA SER A 145 -15.42 -5.47 -12.85
C SER A 145 -15.67 -6.31 -11.59
N LEU A 146 -16.39 -5.76 -10.61
CA LEU A 146 -16.67 -6.40 -9.32
C LEU A 146 -18.16 -6.69 -9.13
N LEU A 147 -19.00 -6.43 -10.14
CA LEU A 147 -20.42 -6.78 -10.10
C LEU A 147 -20.60 -8.30 -10.02
N PRO A 148 -21.67 -8.80 -9.36
CA PRO A 148 -21.94 -10.25 -9.28
C PRO A 148 -21.91 -10.97 -10.63
N SER A 149 -22.43 -10.34 -11.69
CA SER A 149 -22.40 -10.90 -13.05
C SER A 149 -20.98 -11.02 -13.62
N ALA A 150 -20.09 -10.08 -13.28
CA ALA A 150 -18.70 -10.09 -13.73
C ALA A 150 -17.85 -11.12 -12.97
N ILE A 151 -18.09 -11.31 -11.67
CA ILE A 151 -17.29 -12.22 -10.83
C ILE A 151 -17.84 -13.65 -10.78
N ARG A 152 -19.09 -13.90 -11.17
CA ARG A 152 -19.71 -15.24 -11.11
C ARG A 152 -18.85 -16.31 -11.81
N GLY A 153 -18.29 -16.00 -12.98
CA GLY A 153 -17.42 -16.93 -13.71
C GLY A 153 -16.11 -17.25 -12.98
N SER A 154 -15.62 -16.34 -12.13
CA SER A 154 -14.37 -16.54 -11.39
C SER A 154 -14.48 -17.47 -10.19
N VAL A 155 -15.69 -17.77 -9.70
CA VAL A 155 -15.88 -18.60 -8.49
C VAL A 155 -15.24 -19.97 -8.66
N SER A 156 -15.50 -20.65 -9.77
CA SER A 156 -14.89 -21.95 -10.05
C SER A 156 -13.37 -21.86 -10.18
N GLU A 157 -12.84 -20.79 -10.80
CA GLU A 157 -11.38 -20.62 -10.89
C GLU A 157 -10.72 -20.36 -9.53
N ILE A 158 -11.39 -19.61 -8.66
CA ILE A 158 -10.95 -19.33 -7.29
C ILE A 158 -10.94 -20.63 -6.47
N GLU A 159 -11.97 -21.47 -6.61
CA GLU A 159 -12.01 -22.80 -6.01
C GLU A 159 -10.86 -23.68 -6.51
N GLN A 160 -10.56 -23.64 -7.82
CA GLN A 160 -9.41 -24.34 -8.37
C GLN A 160 -8.07 -23.83 -7.84
N ILE A 161 -7.97 -22.59 -7.36
CA ILE A 161 -6.79 -22.15 -6.59
C ILE A 161 -6.72 -22.94 -5.28
N VAL A 162 -7.81 -23.02 -4.52
CA VAL A 162 -7.84 -23.75 -3.23
C VAL A 162 -7.41 -25.20 -3.40
N PHE A 163 -7.92 -25.91 -4.40
CA PHE A 163 -7.54 -27.31 -4.66
C PHE A 163 -6.05 -27.49 -5.01
N ARG A 164 -5.37 -26.47 -5.53
CA ARG A 164 -3.91 -26.51 -5.73
C ARG A 164 -3.12 -26.26 -4.46
N PHE A 165 -3.69 -25.56 -3.49
CA PHE A 165 -3.02 -25.19 -2.24
C PHE A 165 -3.16 -26.28 -1.18
N LEU A 166 -4.36 -26.83 -0.99
CA LEU A 166 -4.64 -27.79 0.09
C LEU A 166 -3.65 -28.97 0.14
N PRO A 167 -3.30 -29.65 -0.98
CA PRO A 167 -2.33 -30.75 -0.94
C PRO A 167 -0.93 -30.32 -0.50
N THR A 168 -0.56 -29.05 -0.71
CA THR A 168 0.75 -28.52 -0.31
C THR A 168 0.88 -28.28 1.19
N TRP A 169 -0.24 -28.29 1.91
CA TRP A 169 -0.28 -28.09 3.36
C TRP A 169 -0.38 -29.40 4.13
N GLU A 170 -0.70 -30.50 3.44
CA GLU A 170 -0.93 -31.81 4.06
C GLU A 170 0.29 -32.25 4.88
N ASN A 171 0.07 -32.64 6.13
CA ASN A 171 1.10 -33.09 7.07
C ASN A 171 2.26 -32.10 7.30
N THR A 172 2.03 -30.79 7.07
CA THR A 172 3.06 -29.75 7.28
C THR A 172 2.55 -28.61 8.14
N THR A 173 3.44 -27.98 8.89
CA THR A 173 3.16 -26.70 9.54
C THR A 173 3.39 -25.58 8.53
N ILE A 174 2.38 -24.75 8.32
CA ILE A 174 2.44 -23.63 7.38
C ILE A 174 2.49 -22.28 8.12
N ASN A 175 3.03 -21.27 7.45
CA ASN A 175 2.78 -19.90 7.83
C ASN A 175 1.47 -19.44 7.18
N THR A 176 0.38 -19.39 7.94
CA THR A 176 -0.96 -19.06 7.44
C THR A 176 -0.99 -17.74 6.69
N LEU A 177 -0.33 -16.68 7.20
CA LEU A 177 -0.32 -15.38 6.53
C LEU A 177 0.39 -15.45 5.17
N GLN A 178 1.51 -16.18 5.10
CA GLN A 178 2.23 -16.35 3.84
C GLN A 178 1.41 -17.13 2.81
N GLU A 179 0.71 -18.17 3.22
CA GLU A 179 -0.17 -18.94 2.34
C GLU A 179 -1.41 -18.14 1.91
N MET A 180 -2.02 -17.38 2.81
CA MET A 180 -3.14 -16.49 2.49
C MET A 180 -2.73 -15.35 1.57
N LYS A 181 -1.49 -14.83 1.68
CA LYS A 181 -0.91 -13.89 0.71
C LYS A 181 -0.81 -14.52 -0.68
N ARG A 182 -0.18 -15.70 -0.77
CA ARG A 182 -0.08 -16.44 -2.04
C ARG A 182 -1.45 -16.69 -2.68
N TYR A 183 -2.44 -17.10 -1.89
CA TYR A 183 -3.81 -17.31 -2.34
C TYR A 183 -4.47 -16.01 -2.81
N ALA A 184 -4.47 -14.96 -1.99
CA ALA A 184 -5.07 -13.67 -2.31
C ALA A 184 -4.45 -13.04 -3.55
N PHE A 185 -3.15 -13.23 -3.76
CA PHE A 185 -2.48 -12.78 -4.98
C PHE A 185 -3.01 -13.49 -6.22
N ASP A 186 -3.13 -14.83 -6.20
CA ASP A 186 -3.64 -15.59 -7.34
C ASP A 186 -5.10 -15.20 -7.67
N VAL A 187 -5.93 -14.94 -6.66
CA VAL A 187 -7.29 -14.41 -6.83
C VAL A 187 -7.28 -13.00 -7.42
N ALA A 188 -6.39 -12.12 -6.95
CA ALA A 188 -6.25 -10.76 -7.47
C ALA A 188 -5.83 -10.76 -8.95
N MET A 189 -5.00 -11.71 -9.38
CA MET A 189 -4.63 -11.86 -10.79
C MET A 189 -5.83 -12.25 -11.67
N ILE A 190 -6.70 -13.15 -11.21
CA ILE A 190 -7.95 -13.48 -11.92
C ILE A 190 -8.84 -12.23 -12.02
N SER A 191 -9.03 -11.50 -10.92
CA SER A 191 -9.84 -10.28 -10.91
C SER A 191 -9.29 -9.22 -11.86
N ALA A 192 -7.97 -9.06 -11.92
CA ALA A 192 -7.31 -8.05 -12.74
C ALA A 192 -7.29 -8.40 -14.23
N PHE A 193 -6.97 -9.65 -14.59
CA PHE A 193 -6.65 -10.04 -15.97
C PHE A 193 -7.68 -10.97 -16.62
N GLY A 194 -8.59 -11.56 -15.83
CA GLY A 194 -9.55 -12.58 -16.27
C GLY A 194 -8.94 -13.97 -16.43
N HIS A 195 -9.69 -14.86 -17.09
CA HIS A 195 -9.35 -16.26 -17.32
C HIS A 195 -8.23 -16.43 -18.37
N LYS A 196 -6.97 -16.19 -18.00
CA LYS A 196 -5.81 -16.64 -18.78
C LYS A 196 -4.61 -16.90 -17.86
N ARG A 197 -3.81 -17.92 -18.20
CA ARG A 197 -2.56 -18.29 -17.52
C ARG A 197 -1.47 -18.41 -18.57
N ASP A 198 -0.86 -17.27 -18.89
CA ASP A 198 0.33 -17.20 -19.73
C ASP A 198 1.58 -16.98 -18.86
N ASN A 199 2.76 -17.33 -19.36
CA ASN A 199 4.05 -17.08 -18.69
C ASN A 199 4.21 -15.60 -18.26
N GLU A 200 3.55 -14.68 -18.95
CA GLU A 200 3.54 -13.25 -18.64
C GLU A 200 2.96 -12.95 -17.24
N ILE A 201 1.92 -13.67 -16.82
CA ILE A 201 1.28 -13.49 -15.51
C ILE A 201 2.22 -13.89 -14.37
N ASN A 202 3.06 -14.92 -14.58
CA ASN A 202 4.09 -15.29 -13.62
C ASN A 202 5.18 -14.22 -13.49
N GLY A 203 5.58 -13.59 -14.61
CA GLY A 203 6.49 -12.45 -14.58
C GLY A 203 5.91 -11.25 -13.82
N ILE A 204 4.63 -10.93 -14.06
CA ILE A 204 3.91 -9.89 -13.33
C ILE A 204 3.89 -10.19 -11.82
N LYS A 205 3.58 -11.44 -11.43
CA LYS A 205 3.58 -11.86 -10.02
C LYS A 205 4.90 -11.59 -9.30
N GLN A 206 6.03 -11.96 -9.92
CA GLN A 206 7.35 -11.72 -9.34
C GLN A 206 7.66 -10.22 -9.19
N LEU A 207 7.25 -9.41 -10.16
CA LEU A 207 7.43 -7.96 -10.12
C LEU A 207 6.61 -7.32 -8.99
N TYR A 208 5.36 -7.74 -8.77
CA TYR A 208 4.57 -7.25 -7.63
C TYR A 208 5.16 -7.63 -6.29
N GLN A 209 5.65 -8.85 -6.13
CA GLN A 209 6.29 -9.26 -4.88
C GLN A 209 7.51 -8.40 -4.56
N CYS A 210 8.25 -7.96 -5.58
CA CYS A 210 9.35 -7.00 -5.41
C CYS A 210 8.84 -5.60 -5.06
N LEU A 211 7.77 -5.15 -5.73
CA LEU A 211 7.11 -3.86 -5.47
C LEU A 211 6.61 -3.76 -4.02
N GLU A 212 5.86 -4.77 -3.56
CA GLU A 212 5.27 -4.85 -2.21
C GLU A 212 6.34 -4.73 -1.12
N LYS A 213 7.48 -5.43 -1.28
CA LYS A 213 8.61 -5.38 -0.32
C LYS A 213 9.18 -3.97 -0.17
N GLY A 214 9.12 -3.14 -1.21
CA GLY A 214 9.55 -1.75 -1.12
C GLY A 214 8.47 -0.80 -0.59
N TYR A 215 7.19 -1.19 -0.59
CA TYR A 215 6.08 -0.29 -0.28
C TYR A 215 6.26 0.39 1.07
N ASN A 216 6.50 -0.38 2.15
CA ASN A 216 6.68 0.16 3.50
C ASN A 216 8.14 0.53 3.85
N SER A 217 9.03 0.56 2.88
CA SER A 217 10.42 0.97 3.10
C SER A 217 10.59 2.50 3.11
N MET A 218 11.73 2.98 3.61
CA MET A 218 12.09 4.39 3.53
C MET A 218 12.27 4.79 2.06
N PRO A 219 11.73 5.93 1.60
CA PRO A 219 11.71 6.31 0.19
C PRO A 219 13.06 6.88 -0.29
N ILE A 220 14.10 6.06 -0.20
CA ILE A 220 15.47 6.39 -0.59
C ILE A 220 15.78 5.60 -1.86
N ASP A 221 15.86 6.29 -3.00
CA ASP A 221 16.13 5.66 -4.30
C ASP A 221 17.64 5.55 -4.56
N LEU A 222 18.32 4.73 -3.77
CA LEU A 222 19.74 4.43 -3.92
C LEU A 222 19.96 2.94 -4.19
N PRO A 223 20.95 2.57 -5.03
CA PRO A 223 21.29 1.17 -5.28
C PRO A 223 21.45 0.38 -3.97
N GLY A 224 20.85 -0.81 -3.92
CA GLY A 224 20.85 -1.69 -2.74
C GLY A 224 19.66 -1.51 -1.79
N THR A 225 18.97 -0.37 -1.82
CA THR A 225 17.79 -0.14 -0.98
C THR A 225 16.56 -0.95 -1.45
N PRO A 226 15.62 -1.32 -0.55
CA PRO A 226 14.37 -1.94 -0.95
C PRO A 226 13.52 -1.04 -1.87
N PHE A 227 13.50 0.27 -1.62
CA PHE A 227 12.76 1.23 -2.44
C PHE A 227 13.28 1.28 -3.87
N HIS A 228 14.60 1.33 -4.08
CA HIS A 228 15.20 1.29 -5.42
C HIS A 228 14.84 0.01 -6.19
N LYS A 229 14.88 -1.15 -5.53
CA LYS A 229 14.49 -2.43 -6.14
C LYS A 229 13.01 -2.42 -6.54
N ALA A 230 12.13 -1.88 -5.69
CA ALA A 230 10.71 -1.74 -5.99
C ALA A 230 10.43 -0.76 -7.14
N MET A 231 11.15 0.37 -7.22
CA MET A 231 11.00 1.29 -8.36
C MET A 231 11.48 0.68 -9.68
N LYS A 232 12.53 -0.16 -9.65
CA LYS A 232 12.95 -0.94 -10.83
C LYS A 232 11.86 -1.93 -11.25
N ALA A 233 11.29 -2.67 -10.29
CA ALA A 233 10.18 -3.58 -10.55
C ALA A 233 8.94 -2.84 -11.08
N ARG A 234 8.65 -1.65 -10.56
CA ARG A 234 7.57 -0.79 -11.03
C ARG A 234 7.73 -0.39 -12.49
N LYS A 235 8.94 -0.07 -12.92
CA LYS A 235 9.24 0.26 -14.33
C LYS A 235 9.00 -0.94 -15.23
N GLN A 236 9.51 -2.12 -14.86
CA GLN A 236 9.32 -3.36 -15.62
C GLN A 236 7.85 -3.80 -15.67
N LEU A 237 7.12 -3.59 -14.57
CA LEU A 237 5.68 -3.88 -14.51
C LEU A 237 4.90 -2.98 -15.46
N ASN A 238 5.29 -1.69 -15.56
CA ASN A 238 4.70 -0.76 -16.51
C ASN A 238 4.92 -1.19 -17.97
N GLU A 239 6.14 -1.60 -18.30
CA GLU A 239 6.51 -2.07 -19.64
C GLU A 239 5.74 -3.35 -20.01
N THR A 240 5.63 -4.29 -19.07
CA THR A 240 4.89 -5.55 -19.25
C THR A 240 3.40 -5.28 -19.47
N LEU A 241 2.78 -4.44 -18.64
CA LEU A 241 1.37 -4.07 -18.78
C LEU A 241 1.09 -3.32 -20.07
N ARG A 242 2.00 -2.42 -20.48
CA ARG A 242 1.85 -1.70 -21.75
C ARG A 242 1.85 -2.65 -22.94
N ARG A 243 2.75 -3.63 -22.97
CA ARG A 243 2.76 -4.67 -24.02
C ARG A 243 1.43 -5.44 -24.03
N LEU A 244 0.97 -5.90 -22.86
CA LEU A 244 -0.29 -6.63 -22.75
C LEU A 244 -1.51 -5.79 -23.19
N ILE A 245 -1.53 -4.50 -22.86
CA ILE A 245 -2.57 -3.54 -23.30
C ILE A 245 -2.57 -3.44 -24.83
N GLN A 246 -1.40 -3.28 -25.44
CA GLN A 246 -1.26 -3.18 -26.89
C GLN A 246 -1.73 -4.47 -27.59
N GLU A 247 -1.25 -5.62 -27.13
CA GLU A 247 -1.64 -6.92 -27.68
C GLU A 247 -3.16 -7.17 -27.60
N ARG A 248 -3.81 -6.80 -26.49
CA ARG A 248 -5.27 -6.95 -26.36
C ARG A 248 -6.05 -6.02 -27.29
N ARG A 249 -5.54 -4.81 -27.56
CA ARG A 249 -6.14 -3.87 -28.51
C ARG A 249 -6.00 -4.33 -29.95
N GLU A 250 -4.82 -4.81 -30.34
CA GLU A 250 -4.54 -5.28 -31.71
C GLU A 250 -5.36 -6.52 -32.07
N ASN A 251 -5.57 -7.42 -31.11
CA ASN A 251 -6.35 -8.65 -31.31
C ASN A 251 -7.88 -8.47 -31.19
N ASP A 252 -8.37 -7.23 -31.00
CA ASP A 252 -9.78 -6.87 -30.71
C ASP A 252 -10.44 -7.77 -29.65
N LYS A 253 -9.65 -8.20 -28.66
CA LYS A 253 -10.06 -9.08 -27.57
C LYS A 253 -9.72 -8.39 -26.25
N PRO A 254 -10.62 -7.56 -25.70
CA PRO A 254 -10.38 -6.90 -24.40
C PRO A 254 -10.11 -7.91 -23.28
N GLY A 255 -10.63 -9.14 -23.42
CA GLY A 255 -10.49 -10.19 -22.42
C GLY A 255 -11.36 -9.93 -21.19
N GLY A 256 -11.11 -10.68 -20.13
CA GLY A 256 -11.83 -10.53 -18.86
C GLY A 256 -11.11 -9.64 -17.84
N GLY A 257 -11.71 -9.56 -16.67
CA GLY A 257 -11.18 -8.83 -15.50
C GLY A 257 -11.23 -7.31 -15.64
N LEU A 258 -10.60 -6.64 -14.68
CA LEU A 258 -10.47 -5.19 -14.67
C LEU A 258 -9.84 -4.65 -15.95
N LEU A 259 -8.75 -5.28 -16.43
CA LEU A 259 -8.07 -4.85 -17.65
C LEU A 259 -9.01 -4.87 -18.85
N GLY A 260 -9.82 -5.93 -19.01
CA GLY A 260 -10.81 -6.01 -20.08
C GLY A 260 -11.87 -4.92 -19.99
N ASN A 261 -12.35 -4.63 -18.78
CA ASN A 261 -13.34 -3.56 -18.58
C ASN A 261 -12.78 -2.16 -18.86
N LEU A 262 -11.53 -1.89 -18.46
CA LEU A 262 -10.87 -0.61 -18.73
C LEU A 262 -10.58 -0.42 -20.23
N LEU A 263 -10.23 -1.50 -20.94
CA LEU A 263 -10.06 -1.48 -22.40
C LEU A 263 -11.39 -1.35 -23.16
N GLY A 264 -12.44 -2.00 -22.65
CA GLY A 264 -13.79 -2.00 -23.22
C GLY A 264 -14.57 -0.70 -23.01
N ALA A 265 -14.08 0.22 -22.19
CA ALA A 265 -14.70 1.51 -21.90
C ALA A 265 -14.65 2.48 -23.11
N LYS A 266 -15.36 2.16 -24.20
CA LYS A 266 -15.62 3.05 -25.35
C LYS A 266 -16.97 3.74 -25.15
N ILE A 267 -17.08 4.61 -24.14
CA ILE A 267 -18.37 5.28 -23.90
C ILE A 267 -18.61 6.41 -24.93
N HIS A 268 -17.56 7.08 -25.43
CA HIS A 268 -17.61 7.89 -26.64
C HIS A 268 -16.21 7.89 -27.28
N LYS A 269 -16.07 8.06 -28.61
CA LYS A 269 -14.78 8.04 -29.34
C LYS A 269 -13.70 8.99 -28.78
N VAL A 270 -14.07 9.97 -27.95
CA VAL A 270 -13.20 11.01 -27.37
C VAL A 270 -12.67 10.62 -25.97
N ASP A 271 -13.18 9.53 -25.38
CA ASP A 271 -12.98 9.18 -23.96
C ASP A 271 -12.24 7.84 -23.76
N GLN A 272 -11.17 7.55 -24.49
CA GLN A 272 -10.36 6.35 -24.17
C GLN A 272 -9.37 6.64 -23.04
N LEU A 273 -9.25 5.70 -22.09
CA LEU A 273 -8.21 5.78 -21.06
C LEU A 273 -6.83 5.59 -21.69
N SER A 274 -5.84 6.35 -21.22
CA SER A 274 -4.46 6.15 -21.64
C SER A 274 -3.87 4.85 -21.07
N ASP A 275 -2.78 4.38 -21.67
CA ASP A 275 -2.09 3.16 -21.20
C ASP A 275 -1.60 3.31 -19.76
N SER A 276 -1.13 4.50 -19.37
CA SER A 276 -0.72 4.79 -17.99
C SER A 276 -1.90 4.72 -17.03
N GLN A 277 -3.05 5.27 -17.41
CA GLN A 277 -4.27 5.20 -16.61
C GLN A 277 -4.72 3.76 -16.40
N ILE A 278 -4.69 2.94 -17.46
CA ILE A 278 -5.06 1.54 -17.35
C ILE A 278 -4.05 0.78 -16.48
N ALA A 279 -2.75 0.92 -16.76
CA ALA A 279 -1.70 0.21 -16.03
C ALA A 279 -1.69 0.56 -14.54
N ASP A 280 -1.74 1.83 -14.18
CA ASP A 280 -1.69 2.29 -12.80
C ASP A 280 -2.91 1.80 -11.98
N ASN A 281 -4.09 1.76 -12.60
CA ASN A 281 -5.31 1.26 -11.94
C ASN A 281 -5.31 -0.26 -11.79
N VAL A 282 -4.80 -1.02 -12.77
CA VAL A 282 -4.56 -2.46 -12.63
C VAL A 282 -3.57 -2.72 -11.49
N ILE A 283 -2.50 -1.92 -11.40
CA ILE A 283 -1.50 -1.98 -10.33
C ILE A 283 -2.09 -1.74 -8.96
N GLY A 284 -2.81 -0.64 -8.81
CA GLY A 284 -3.36 -0.31 -7.52
C GLY A 284 -4.45 -1.28 -7.06
N VAL A 285 -5.25 -1.88 -7.96
CA VAL A 285 -6.26 -2.88 -7.55
C VAL A 285 -5.62 -4.20 -7.10
N ILE A 286 -4.60 -4.71 -7.80
CA ILE A 286 -3.87 -5.90 -7.33
C ILE A 286 -3.22 -5.64 -5.97
N PHE A 287 -2.60 -4.47 -5.82
CA PHE A 287 -2.01 -4.05 -4.56
C PHE A 287 -3.05 -4.00 -3.43
N ALA A 288 -4.22 -3.41 -3.67
CA ALA A 288 -5.29 -3.28 -2.68
C ALA A 288 -5.89 -4.63 -2.28
N ALA A 289 -6.04 -5.56 -3.24
CA ALA A 289 -6.69 -6.85 -3.02
C ALA A 289 -5.81 -7.88 -2.30
N HIS A 290 -4.49 -7.72 -2.30
CA HIS A 290 -3.55 -8.73 -1.80
C HIS A 290 -3.48 -8.77 -0.26
N ASP A 291 -2.91 -7.74 0.37
CA ASP A 291 -2.63 -7.75 1.82
C ASP A 291 -3.91 -7.71 2.67
N THR A 292 -4.94 -6.99 2.22
CA THR A 292 -6.20 -6.84 2.94
C THR A 292 -6.95 -8.17 3.04
N THR A 293 -7.13 -8.85 1.91
CA THR A 293 -7.78 -10.17 1.84
C THR A 293 -6.96 -11.22 2.59
N ALA A 294 -5.63 -11.25 2.40
CA ALA A 294 -4.77 -12.21 3.09
C ALA A 294 -4.85 -12.07 4.62
N SER A 295 -4.88 -10.83 5.12
CA SER A 295 -5.04 -10.54 6.54
C SER A 295 -6.39 -11.05 7.07
N VAL A 296 -7.50 -10.73 6.39
CA VAL A 296 -8.84 -11.18 6.79
C VAL A 296 -8.91 -12.70 6.82
N LEU A 297 -8.46 -13.39 5.76
CA LEU A 297 -8.48 -14.86 5.70
C LEU A 297 -7.62 -15.49 6.80
N THR A 298 -6.47 -14.89 7.13
CA THR A 298 -5.62 -15.36 8.23
C THR A 298 -6.37 -15.29 9.57
N TRP A 299 -7.09 -14.19 9.82
CA TRP A 299 -7.90 -14.05 11.03
C TRP A 299 -9.10 -14.99 11.04
N VAL A 300 -9.77 -15.19 9.91
CA VAL A 300 -10.86 -16.17 9.78
C VAL A 300 -10.37 -17.56 10.18
N LEU A 301 -9.27 -18.03 9.59
CA LEU A 301 -8.70 -19.34 9.91
C LEU A 301 -8.28 -19.44 11.39
N LYS A 302 -7.69 -18.38 11.94
CA LYS A 302 -7.34 -18.34 13.36
C LYS A 302 -8.56 -18.46 14.27
N TYR A 303 -9.62 -17.68 14.01
CA TYR A 303 -10.81 -17.71 14.85
C TYR A 303 -11.59 -19.02 14.70
N LEU A 304 -11.64 -19.61 13.51
CA LEU A 304 -12.22 -20.94 13.33
C LEU A 304 -11.43 -22.02 14.07
N HIS A 305 -10.09 -21.95 14.04
CA HIS A 305 -9.24 -22.89 14.76
C HIS A 305 -9.39 -22.77 16.28
N ASP A 306 -9.41 -21.55 16.81
CA ASP A 306 -9.50 -21.29 18.25
C ASP A 306 -10.90 -21.59 18.82
N ASN A 307 -11.93 -21.75 17.98
CA ASN A 307 -13.34 -21.91 18.40
C ASN A 307 -14.00 -23.10 17.67
N GLY A 308 -13.94 -24.28 18.28
CA GLY A 308 -14.47 -25.53 17.71
C GLY A 308 -15.97 -25.47 17.34
N ASP A 309 -16.81 -24.94 18.23
CA ASP A 309 -18.25 -24.81 17.98
C ASP A 309 -18.56 -23.95 16.74
N LEU A 310 -17.76 -22.90 16.51
CA LEU A 310 -17.91 -22.03 15.35
C LEU A 310 -17.50 -22.77 14.07
N LEU A 311 -16.41 -23.53 14.11
CA LEU A 311 -15.98 -24.37 12.99
C LEU A 311 -17.06 -25.40 12.63
N GLU A 312 -17.63 -26.11 13.62
CA GLU A 312 -18.71 -27.07 13.38
C GLU A 312 -19.97 -26.43 12.79
N ALA A 313 -20.33 -25.23 13.24
CA ALA A 313 -21.46 -24.49 12.68
C ALA A 313 -21.23 -24.11 11.22
N VAL A 314 -20.04 -23.58 10.88
CA VAL A 314 -19.68 -23.22 9.50
C VAL A 314 -19.58 -24.46 8.61
N THR A 315 -19.00 -25.56 9.09
CA THR A 315 -18.93 -26.82 8.32
C THR A 315 -20.33 -27.34 7.97
N ARG A 316 -21.25 -27.38 8.94
CA ARG A 316 -22.64 -27.80 8.68
C ARG A 316 -23.33 -26.91 7.64
N GLU A 317 -23.13 -25.59 7.72
CA GLU A 317 -23.65 -24.66 6.71
C GLU A 317 -23.14 -25.01 5.31
N GLN A 318 -21.83 -25.25 5.14
CA GLN A 318 -21.25 -25.59 3.83
C GLN A 318 -21.74 -26.95 3.31
N GLU A 319 -21.88 -27.96 4.17
CA GLU A 319 -22.43 -29.28 3.81
C GLU A 319 -23.92 -29.20 3.41
N ASP A 320 -24.69 -28.32 4.04
CA ASP A 320 -26.10 -28.09 3.68
C ASP A 320 -26.22 -27.35 2.34
N ILE A 321 -25.30 -26.44 2.02
CA ILE A 321 -25.24 -25.78 0.71
C ILE A 321 -24.87 -26.79 -0.38
N GLN A 322 -23.88 -27.66 -0.14
CA GLN A 322 -23.44 -28.66 -1.12
C GLN A 322 -24.53 -29.70 -1.44
N ARG A 323 -25.43 -29.98 -0.47
CA ARG A 323 -26.55 -30.92 -0.64
C ARG A 323 -27.72 -30.37 -1.45
N LYS A 324 -27.80 -29.05 -1.67
CA LYS A 324 -28.85 -28.39 -2.46
C LYS A 324 -28.48 -28.32 -3.93
#